data_AF-A0A937ZNT9-F1
#
_entry.id   AF-A0A937ZNT9-F1
#
_cell.length_a   1.000
_cell.length_b   1.000
_cell.length_c   1.000
_cell.angle_alpha   90.00
_cell.angle_beta   90.00
_cell.angle_gamma   90.00
#
_symmetry.space_group_name_H-M   'P 1'
#
loop_
_entity.id
_entity.type
_entity.pdbx_description
1 polymer ?
#
loop_
_entity_poly.entity_id
_entity_poly.type
_entity_poly.pdbx_seq_one_letter_code
_entity_poly.pdbx_strand_id
1 'polypeptide(L)'
;MWLLPRLLGLQRAKELVLTARSLSAAEAQAMGLVTRIVPGERLLATAQAWGRRFAAASQLALSIAKEALDRAQDMDLATALELEAMAQSLTVTGDYSKAALARFRSRLPLAFDWEALAKADGETA
;
A
#
# COMPACT_ATOMS: atom_id res chain seq x y z
N MET A 1 15.20 15.00 -3.65
CA MET A 1 16.31 14.21 -4.28
C MET A 1 16.45 12.78 -3.74
N TRP A 2 15.86 12.41 -2.59
CA TRP A 2 15.95 11.03 -2.04
C TRP A 2 14.89 10.05 -2.58
N LEU A 3 13.63 10.49 -2.67
CA LEU A 3 12.48 9.64 -3.03
C LEU A 3 12.41 9.27 -4.52
N LEU A 4 12.60 10.24 -5.41
CA LEU A 4 12.34 10.05 -6.85
C LEU A 4 13.18 8.93 -7.49
N PRO A 5 14.50 8.79 -7.20
CA PRO A 5 15.30 7.67 -7.71
C PRO A 5 14.87 6.30 -7.17
N ARG A 6 14.29 6.24 -5.96
CA ARG A 6 13.77 5.00 -5.36
C ARG A 6 12.46 4.56 -6.00
N LEU A 7 11.64 5.51 -6.42
CA LEU A 7 10.38 5.24 -7.12
C LEU A 7 10.57 4.88 -8.61
N LEU A 8 11.42 5.62 -9.33
CA LEU A 8 11.49 5.54 -10.80
C LEU A 8 12.83 5.00 -11.34
N GLY A 9 13.79 4.72 -10.47
CA GLY A 9 15.18 4.48 -10.83
C GLY A 9 15.96 5.78 -11.10
N LEU A 10 17.29 5.69 -11.00
CA LEU A 10 18.16 6.86 -11.08
C LEU A 10 18.11 7.58 -12.45
N GLN A 11 17.96 6.83 -13.54
CA GLN A 11 17.97 7.39 -14.89
C GLN A 11 16.77 8.31 -15.14
N ARG A 12 15.55 7.82 -14.86
CA ARG A 12 14.32 8.62 -15.01
C ARG A 12 14.30 9.78 -14.03
N ALA A 13 14.76 9.57 -12.80
CA ALA A 13 14.86 10.64 -11.83
C ALA A 13 15.78 11.79 -12.28
N LYS A 14 16.94 11.48 -12.90
CA LYS A 14 17.83 12.49 -13.48
C LYS A 14 17.17 13.24 -14.63
N GLU A 15 16.50 12.53 -15.54
CA GLU A 15 15.81 13.14 -16.67
C GLU A 15 14.77 14.17 -16.21
N LEU A 16 13.87 13.78 -15.30
CA LEU A 16 12.83 14.69 -14.79
C LEU A 16 13.41 15.89 -14.02
N VAL A 17 14.42 15.67 -13.18
CA VAL A 17 15.02 16.74 -12.36
C VAL A 17 15.82 17.73 -13.22
N LEU A 18 16.57 17.25 -14.22
CA LEU A 18 17.43 18.11 -15.04
C LEU A 18 16.65 18.85 -16.13
N THR A 19 15.59 18.26 -16.68
CA THR A 19 14.77 18.90 -17.71
C THR A 19 13.68 19.80 -17.13
N ALA A 20 13.24 19.54 -15.90
CA ALA A 20 12.10 20.19 -15.26
C ALA A 20 10.83 20.22 -16.14
N ARG A 21 10.70 19.26 -17.07
CA ARG A 21 9.57 19.25 -18.00
C ARG A 21 8.27 18.87 -17.29
N SER A 22 7.15 19.25 -17.91
CA SER A 22 5.84 18.80 -17.45
C SER A 22 5.60 17.32 -17.79
N LEU A 23 4.84 16.66 -16.92
CA LEU A 23 4.49 15.25 -17.03
C LEU A 23 2.97 15.11 -17.18
N SER A 24 2.53 14.30 -18.16
CA SER A 24 1.11 13.96 -18.26
C SER A 24 0.71 12.93 -17.21
N ALA A 25 -0.58 12.85 -16.84
CA ALA A 25 -1.05 11.86 -15.88
C ALA A 25 -0.80 10.42 -16.35
N ALA A 26 -1.03 10.15 -17.64
CA ALA A 26 -0.81 8.83 -18.25
C ALA A 26 0.67 8.42 -18.19
N GLU A 27 1.56 9.36 -18.48
CA GLU A 27 3.00 9.13 -18.37
C GLU A 27 3.44 8.90 -16.92
N ALA A 28 2.93 9.70 -15.98
CA ALA A 28 3.18 9.52 -14.55
C ALA A 28 2.76 8.12 -14.07
N GLN A 29 1.63 7.61 -14.54
CA GLN A 29 1.16 6.27 -14.20
C GLN A 29 2.05 5.19 -14.81
N ALA A 30 2.39 5.31 -16.10
CA ALA A 30 3.28 4.37 -16.79
C ALA A 30 4.69 4.31 -16.18
N MET A 31 5.16 5.41 -15.59
CA MET A 31 6.43 5.47 -14.88
C MET A 31 6.37 4.91 -13.46
N GLY A 32 5.17 4.74 -12.88
CA GLY A 32 4.97 4.31 -11.49
C GLY A 32 4.99 5.46 -10.46
N LEU A 33 4.88 6.72 -10.91
CA LEU A 33 4.82 7.89 -10.02
C LEU A 33 3.43 8.06 -9.38
N VAL A 34 2.38 7.62 -10.08
CA VAL A 34 1.01 7.54 -9.56
C VAL A 34 0.45 6.15 -9.82
N THR A 35 -0.40 5.66 -8.92
CA THR A 35 -0.98 4.31 -9.03
C THR A 35 -2.29 4.31 -9.81
N ARG A 36 -3.03 5.42 -9.82
CA ARG A 36 -4.36 5.51 -10.44
C ARG A 36 -4.64 6.91 -11.00
N ILE A 37 -5.35 6.93 -12.13
CA ILE A 37 -5.90 8.14 -12.75
C ILE A 37 -7.43 8.06 -12.70
N VAL A 38 -8.08 9.16 -12.31
CA VAL A 38 -9.54 9.26 -12.23
C VAL A 38 -10.01 10.62 -12.77
N PRO A 39 -11.28 10.75 -13.19
CA PRO A 39 -11.88 12.06 -13.49
C PRO A 39 -11.77 13.01 -12.29
N GLY A 40 -11.51 14.29 -12.56
CA GLY A 40 -11.24 15.28 -11.51
C GLY A 40 -12.40 15.42 -10.51
N GLU A 41 -13.63 15.32 -10.99
CA GLU A 41 -14.87 15.38 -10.20
C GLU A 41 -15.00 14.19 -9.24
N ARG A 42 -14.32 13.07 -9.52
CA ARG A 42 -14.33 11.87 -8.68
C ARG A 42 -13.10 11.74 -7.79
N LEU A 43 -12.12 12.64 -7.89
CA LEU A 43 -10.83 12.52 -7.21
C LEU A 43 -10.98 12.32 -5.69
N LEU A 44 -11.64 13.26 -5.02
CA LEU A 44 -11.79 13.22 -3.56
C LEU A 44 -12.62 12.02 -3.11
N ALA A 45 -13.74 11.77 -3.78
CA ALA A 45 -14.62 10.65 -3.45
C ALA A 45 -13.89 9.30 -3.57
N THR A 46 -13.10 9.12 -4.64
CA THR A 46 -12.32 7.90 -4.87
C THR A 46 -11.20 7.75 -3.85
N ALA A 47 -10.45 8.81 -3.57
CA ALA A 47 -9.37 8.78 -2.58
C ALA A 47 -9.88 8.44 -1.18
N GLN A 48 -11.03 9.03 -0.78
CA GLN A 48 -11.65 8.73 0.51
C GLN A 48 -12.21 7.31 0.59
N ALA A 49 -12.85 6.81 -0.47
CA ALA A 49 -13.34 5.44 -0.53
C ALA A 49 -12.18 4.45 -0.37
N TRP A 50 -11.11 4.65 -1.15
CA TRP A 50 -9.88 3.86 -1.07
C TRP A 50 -9.26 3.87 0.33
N GLY A 51 -9.13 5.04 0.94
CA GLY A 51 -8.61 5.19 2.31
C GLY A 51 -9.47 4.51 3.37
N ARG A 52 -10.80 4.59 3.25
CA ARG A 52 -11.75 3.98 4.21
C ARG A 52 -11.64 2.46 4.26
N ARG A 53 -11.21 1.79 3.19
CA ARG A 53 -11.03 0.32 3.18
C ARG A 53 -10.06 -0.15 4.25
N PHE A 54 -9.02 0.63 4.51
CA PHE A 54 -8.02 0.30 5.54
C PHE A 54 -8.58 0.37 6.97
N ALA A 55 -9.73 1.02 7.20
CA ALA A 55 -10.35 1.09 8.52
C ALA A 55 -10.78 -0.29 9.06
N ALA A 56 -11.00 -1.27 8.17
CA ALA A 56 -11.33 -2.64 8.56
C ALA A 56 -10.09 -3.51 8.85
N ALA A 57 -8.89 -3.04 8.50
CA ALA A 57 -7.64 -3.77 8.67
C ALA A 57 -7.06 -3.62 10.09
N SER A 58 -6.08 -4.47 10.42
CA SER A 58 -5.26 -4.28 11.61
C SER A 58 -4.36 -3.05 11.46
N GLN A 59 -4.61 -2.00 12.25
CA GLN A 59 -3.76 -0.80 12.27
C GLN A 59 -2.30 -1.14 12.58
N LEU A 60 -2.06 -2.03 13.56
CA LEU A 60 -0.71 -2.47 13.94
C LEU A 60 -0.01 -3.20 12.80
N ALA A 61 -0.70 -4.13 12.13
CA ALA A 61 -0.09 -4.88 11.04
C ALA A 61 0.22 -3.97 9.84
N LEU A 62 -0.70 -3.07 9.48
CA LEU A 62 -0.46 -2.11 8.41
C LEU A 62 0.68 -1.14 8.74
N SER A 63 0.76 -0.63 9.97
CA SER A 63 1.84 0.28 10.35
C SER A 63 3.19 -0.39 10.29
N ILE A 64 3.30 -1.63 10.80
CA ILE A 64 4.56 -2.38 10.76
C ILE A 64 4.94 -2.75 9.33
N ALA A 65 3.98 -3.24 8.53
CA ALA A 65 4.23 -3.60 7.13
C ALA A 65 4.70 -2.39 6.30
N LYS A 66 4.06 -1.23 6.49
CA LYS A 66 4.46 0.01 5.80
C LYS A 66 5.89 0.42 6.17
N GLU A 67 6.21 0.45 7.47
CA GLU A 67 7.56 0.79 7.94
C GLU A 67 8.61 -0.20 7.44
N ALA A 68 8.29 -1.50 7.45
CA ALA A 68 9.19 -2.54 6.96
C ALA A 68 9.49 -2.38 5.46
N LEU A 69 8.48 -2.08 4.65
CA LEU A 69 8.64 -1.81 3.22
C LEU A 69 9.45 -0.54 2.95
N ASP A 70 9.21 0.54 3.70
CA ASP A 70 9.96 1.79 3.56
C ASP A 70 11.45 1.59 3.88
N ARG A 71 11.76 0.75 4.87
CA ARG A 71 13.14 0.42 5.27
C ARG A 71 13.80 -0.65 4.41
N ALA A 72 13.03 -1.48 3.71
CA ALA A 72 13.55 -2.65 3.00
C ALA A 72 14.64 -2.31 1.97
N GLN A 73 14.58 -1.10 1.39
CA GLN A 73 15.61 -0.65 0.44
C GLN A 73 16.97 -0.37 1.06
N ASP A 74 17.04 -0.21 2.37
CA ASP A 74 18.26 0.13 3.11
C ASP A 74 18.76 -1.03 3.99
N MET A 75 18.13 -2.20 3.91
CA MET A 75 18.45 -3.39 4.70
C MET A 75 19.00 -4.52 3.84
N ASP A 76 19.90 -5.32 4.41
CA ASP A 76 20.21 -6.63 3.85
C ASP A 76 19.07 -7.63 4.12
N LEU A 77 19.11 -8.77 3.43
CA LEU A 77 18.07 -9.80 3.54
C LEU A 77 17.95 -10.38 4.96
N ALA A 78 19.06 -10.58 5.68
CA ALA A 78 19.02 -11.18 7.01
C ALA A 78 18.32 -10.23 7.99
N THR A 79 18.69 -8.94 7.96
CA THR A 79 18.06 -7.89 8.74
C THR A 79 16.56 -7.75 8.41
N ALA A 80 16.20 -7.84 7.13
CA ALA A 80 14.80 -7.79 6.70
C ALA A 80 13.99 -8.98 7.24
N LEU A 81 14.54 -10.20 7.19
CA LEU A 81 13.89 -11.41 7.71
C LEU A 81 13.73 -11.37 9.23
N GLU A 82 14.70 -10.84 9.97
CA GLU A 82 14.58 -10.63 11.41
C GLU A 82 13.44 -9.66 11.76
N LEU A 83 13.36 -8.53 11.04
CA LEU A 83 12.26 -7.57 11.21
C LEU A 83 10.90 -8.21 10.91
N GLU A 84 10.80 -9.00 9.84
CA GLU A 84 9.57 -9.73 9.49
C GLU A 84 9.17 -10.74 10.58
N ALA A 85 10.12 -11.50 11.12
CA ALA A 85 9.85 -12.46 12.20
C ALA A 85 9.31 -11.76 13.45
N MET A 86 9.91 -10.63 13.83
CA MET A 86 9.43 -9.80 14.94
C MET A 86 8.03 -9.23 14.67
N ALA A 87 7.80 -8.71 13.46
CA ALA A 87 6.51 -8.18 13.03
C ALA A 87 5.40 -9.25 13.10
N GLN A 88 5.69 -10.46 12.64
CA GLN A 88 4.75 -11.59 12.69
C GLN A 88 4.42 -11.98 14.13
N SER A 89 5.41 -12.04 15.02
CA SER A 89 5.22 -12.34 16.45
C SER A 89 4.28 -11.32 17.13
N LEU A 90 4.45 -10.03 16.84
CA LEU A 90 3.60 -8.97 17.37
C LEU A 90 2.18 -9.02 16.79
N THR A 91 2.04 -9.28 15.50
CA THR A 91 0.75 -9.20 14.81
C THR A 91 -0.11 -10.44 14.99
N VAL A 92 0.48 -11.64 15.12
CA VAL A 92 -0.27 -12.90 15.27
C VAL A 92 -1.06 -12.97 16.58
N THR A 93 -0.58 -12.30 17.63
CA THR A 93 -1.23 -12.29 18.95
C THR A 93 -2.28 -11.17 19.10
N GLY A 94 -2.36 -10.26 18.13
CA GLY A 94 -3.29 -9.13 18.13
C GLY A 94 -4.75 -9.52 17.92
N ASP A 95 -5.67 -8.63 18.33
CA ASP A 95 -7.11 -8.88 18.32
C ASP A 95 -7.66 -9.13 16.91
N TYR A 96 -7.14 -8.41 15.92
CA TYR A 96 -7.50 -8.64 14.52
C TYR A 96 -7.18 -10.09 14.09
N SER A 97 -5.99 -10.61 14.44
CA SER A 97 -5.57 -11.96 14.06
C SER A 97 -6.44 -13.03 14.75
N LYS A 98 -6.79 -12.84 16.03
CA LYS A 98 -7.72 -13.72 16.74
C LYS A 98 -9.11 -13.70 16.11
N ALA A 99 -9.63 -12.53 15.79
CA ALA A 99 -10.93 -12.37 15.14
C ALA A 99 -10.94 -12.98 13.73
N ALA A 100 -9.88 -12.76 12.95
CA ALA A 100 -9.71 -13.34 11.62
C ALA A 100 -9.68 -14.86 11.69
N LEU A 101 -8.95 -15.45 12.64
CA LEU A 101 -8.92 -16.90 12.84
C LEU A 101 -10.29 -17.47 13.24
N ALA A 102 -11.03 -16.78 14.12
CA ALA A 102 -12.38 -17.18 14.51
C ALA A 102 -13.36 -17.15 13.33
N ARG A 103 -13.29 -16.10 12.49
CA ARG A 103 -14.10 -15.98 11.27
C ARG A 103 -13.74 -17.05 10.26
N PHE A 104 -12.45 -17.31 10.04
CA PHE A 104 -11.96 -18.37 9.17
C PHE A 104 -12.47 -19.75 9.61
N ARG A 105 -12.35 -20.10 10.90
CA ARG A 105 -12.89 -21.36 11.48
C ARG A 105 -14.40 -21.50 11.27
N SER A 106 -15.12 -20.38 11.35
CA SER A 106 -16.57 -20.33 11.17
C SER A 106 -17.01 -20.17 9.71
N ARG A 107 -16.06 -20.18 8.75
CA ARG A 107 -16.30 -19.94 7.31
C ARG A 107 -17.04 -18.63 7.03
N LEU A 108 -16.78 -17.61 7.84
CA LEU A 108 -17.26 -16.24 7.63
C LEU A 108 -16.20 -15.44 6.84
N PRO A 109 -16.62 -14.45 6.01
CA PRO A 109 -15.69 -13.60 5.27
C PRO A 109 -14.80 -12.83 6.23
N LEU A 110 -13.57 -12.46 5.86
CA LEU A 110 -12.72 -11.63 6.72
C LEU A 110 -13.31 -10.24 6.93
N ALA A 111 -12.94 -9.58 8.04
CA ALA A 111 -13.36 -8.19 8.27
C ALA A 111 -12.69 -7.24 7.25
N PHE A 112 -11.41 -7.46 6.97
CA PHE A 112 -10.70 -6.81 5.88
C PHE A 112 -10.57 -7.78 4.70
N ASP A 113 -11.35 -7.52 3.66
CA ASP A 113 -11.31 -8.18 2.36
C ASP A 113 -11.28 -7.08 1.31
N TRP A 114 -10.12 -6.89 0.68
CA TRP A 114 -9.91 -5.76 -0.23
C TRP A 114 -10.86 -5.79 -1.42
N GLU A 115 -11.08 -6.96 -2.02
CA GLU A 115 -11.89 -7.13 -3.21
C GLU A 115 -13.38 -6.92 -2.90
N ALA A 116 -13.85 -7.46 -1.76
CA ALA A 116 -15.22 -7.23 -1.33
C ALA A 116 -15.50 -5.75 -1.02
N LEU A 117 -14.53 -5.06 -0.39
CA LEU A 117 -14.62 -3.63 -0.08
C LEU A 117 -14.55 -2.76 -1.35
N ALA A 118 -13.70 -3.10 -2.31
CA ALA A 118 -13.60 -2.42 -3.59
C ALA A 118 -14.89 -2.53 -4.40
N LYS A 119 -15.47 -3.74 -4.45
CA LYS A 119 -16.76 -3.97 -5.10
C LYS A 119 -17.89 -3.18 -4.46
N ALA A 120 -17.90 -3.03 -3.13
CA ALA A 120 -18.89 -2.23 -2.41
C ALA A 120 -18.81 -0.73 -2.75
N ASP A 121 -17.62 -0.22 -3.04
CA ASP A 121 -17.40 1.17 -3.48
C ASP A 121 -17.71 1.40 -4.98
N GLY A 122 -18.10 0.36 -5.71
CA GLY A 122 -18.37 0.43 -7.16
C GLY A 122 -17.12 0.48 -8.03
N GLU A 123 -15.96 0.07 -7.51
CA GLU A 123 -14.79 -0.25 -8.33
C GLU A 123 -14.95 -1.65 -8.94
N THR A 124 -14.97 -1.73 -10.27
CA THR A 124 -14.76 -2.99 -10.97
C THR A 124 -13.29 -3.37 -10.89
N ALA A 125 -13.01 -4.62 -10.53
CA ALA A 125 -11.68 -5.23 -10.52
C ALA A 125 -10.96 -5.07 -11.87
#